data_AF-A0A2Z6UAT8-F1
#
_entry.id   AF-A0A2Z6UAT8-F1
#
_cell.length_a   1.000
_cell.length_b   1.000
_cell.length_c   1.000
_cell.angle_alpha   90.00
_cell.angle_beta   90.00
_cell.angle_gamma   90.00
#
_symmetry.space_group_name_H-M   'P 1'
#
loop_
_entity.id
_entity.type
_entity.pdbx_description
1 polymer ?
#
loop_
_entity_poly.entity_id
_entity_poly.type
_entity_poly.pdbx_seq_one_letter_code
_entity_poly.pdbx_strand_id
1 'polypeptide(L)'
;MIDKQSQKWQNAPLWVTCGLWGFKERKHSIVTIVLMLISGVGFYLNDGWGQPTELSSLLWCSAYLLAVAWFAMAVRWADKKGMWQ
;
A
#
# COMPACT_ATOMS: atom_id res chain seq x y z
N MET A 1 14.21 -7.20 9.14
CA MET A 1 14.30 -6.07 8.20
C MET A 1 14.44 -6.60 6.77
N ILE A 2 13.95 -5.88 5.75
CA ILE A 2 14.32 -6.18 4.36
C ILE A 2 15.77 -5.74 4.15
N ASP A 3 16.62 -6.71 3.84
CA ASP A 3 17.96 -6.43 3.33
C ASP A 3 17.87 -6.08 1.84
N LYS A 4 18.02 -4.78 1.55
CA LYS A 4 17.98 -4.22 0.19
C LYS A 4 19.20 -4.59 -0.65
N GLN A 5 20.27 -5.09 -0.03
CA GLN A 5 21.45 -5.63 -0.75
C GLN A 5 21.34 -7.12 -1.02
N SER A 6 20.33 -7.81 -0.48
CA SER A 6 20.14 -9.23 -0.75
C SER A 6 19.83 -9.49 -2.23
N GLN A 7 20.40 -10.58 -2.77
CA GLN A 7 20.17 -11.03 -4.15
C GLN A 7 18.68 -11.27 -4.46
N LYS A 8 17.89 -11.57 -3.41
CA LYS A 8 16.43 -11.73 -3.49
C LYS A 8 15.70 -10.42 -3.75
N TRP A 9 16.18 -9.30 -3.18
CA TRP A 9 15.62 -7.98 -3.40
C TRP A 9 15.99 -7.40 -4.77
N GLN A 10 17.22 -7.66 -5.24
CA GLN A 10 17.66 -7.22 -6.57
C GLN A 10 16.88 -7.89 -7.71
N ASN A 11 16.43 -9.13 -7.49
CA ASN A 11 15.56 -9.86 -8.42
C ASN A 11 14.06 -9.58 -8.22
N ALA A 12 13.68 -8.68 -7.29
CA ALA A 12 12.28 -8.37 -7.06
C ALA A 12 11.71 -7.55 -8.24
N PRO A 13 10.48 -7.82 -8.67
CA PRO A 13 9.88 -7.12 -9.79
C PRO A 13 9.64 -5.64 -9.44
N LEU A 14 9.74 -4.78 -10.47
CA LEU A 14 9.68 -3.31 -10.32
C LEU A 14 8.45 -2.80 -9.56
N TRP A 15 7.30 -3.46 -9.72
CA TRP A 15 6.08 -3.08 -9.01
C TRP A 15 6.14 -3.30 -7.49
N VAL A 16 6.89 -4.31 -7.04
CA VAL A 16 7.12 -4.61 -5.62
C VAL A 16 8.15 -3.65 -5.05
N THR A 17 9.24 -3.41 -5.78
CA THR A 17 10.30 -2.49 -5.34
C THR A 17 9.83 -1.05 -5.30
N CYS A 18 9.01 -0.58 -6.25
CA CYS A 18 8.36 0.73 -6.19
C CYS A 18 7.38 0.83 -5.02
N GLY A 19 6.54 -0.19 -4.80
CA GLY A 19 5.56 -0.19 -3.71
C GLY A 19 6.23 -0.14 -2.33
N LEU A 20 7.25 -0.96 -2.11
CA LEU A 20 7.97 -1.08 -0.84
C LEU A 20 9.18 -0.12 -0.74
N TRP A 21 9.32 0.84 -1.67
CA TRP A 21 10.47 1.74 -1.70
C TRP A 21 10.47 2.65 -0.47
N GLY A 22 11.24 2.28 0.55
CA GLY A 22 11.37 3.04 1.80
C GLY A 22 10.99 2.27 3.05
N PHE A 23 10.28 1.14 2.91
CA PHE A 23 9.92 0.29 4.03
C PHE A 23 11.05 -0.69 4.37
N LYS A 24 11.54 -0.65 5.62
CA LYS A 24 12.56 -1.58 6.14
C LYS A 24 11.99 -2.67 7.02
N GLU A 25 10.85 -2.42 7.68
CA GLU A 25 10.25 -3.33 8.66
C GLU A 25 8.86 -3.82 8.27
N ARG A 26 8.58 -5.09 8.58
CA ARG A 26 7.30 -5.74 8.30
C ARG A 26 6.18 -5.06 9.08
N LYS A 27 6.41 -4.80 10.37
CA LYS A 27 5.45 -4.14 11.25
C LYS A 27 5.09 -2.74 10.73
N HIS A 28 6.09 -1.93 10.36
CA HIS A 28 5.84 -0.60 9.81
C HIS A 28 5.00 -0.67 8.53
N SER A 29 5.30 -1.61 7.63
CA SER A 29 4.53 -1.77 6.38
C SER A 29 3.07 -2.11 6.64
N ILE A 30 2.79 -3.00 7.60
CA ILE A 30 1.43 -3.37 8.00
C ILE A 30 0.72 -2.20 8.66
N VAL A 31 1.40 -1.49 9.57
CA VAL A 31 0.85 -0.29 10.24
C VAL A 31 0.50 0.77 9.21
N THR A 32 1.31 0.99 8.18
CA THR A 32 1.00 1.95 7.11
C THR A 32 -0.22 1.55 6.29
N ILE A 33 -0.42 0.26 5.99
CA ILE A 33 -1.66 -0.22 5.34
C ILE A 33 -2.88 0.11 6.20
N VAL A 34 -2.80 -0.16 7.51
CA VAL A 34 -3.90 0.14 8.45
C VAL A 34 -4.16 1.64 8.55
N LEU A 35 -3.10 2.45 8.63
CA LEU A 35 -3.21 3.91 8.64
C LEU A 35 -3.85 4.45 7.36
N MET A 36 -3.47 3.94 6.19
CA MET A 36 -4.10 4.31 4.92
C MET A 36 -5.60 3.95 4.92
N LEU A 37 -5.97 2.75 5.38
CA LEU A 37 -7.39 2.38 5.49
C LEU A 37 -8.16 3.32 6.43
N ILE A 38 -7.59 3.66 7.59
CA ILE A 38 -8.22 4.59 8.54
C ILE A 38 -8.34 5.99 7.94
N SER A 39 -7.30 6.48 7.25
CA SER A 39 -7.34 7.77 6.55
C SER A 39 -8.40 7.79 5.45
N GLY A 40 -8.54 6.70 4.68
CA GLY A 40 -9.59 6.57 3.67
C GLY A 40 -11.00 6.63 4.27
N VAL A 41 -11.23 5.94 5.40
CA VAL A 41 -12.50 5.96 6.13
C VAL A 41 -12.77 7.33 6.75
N GLY A 42 -11.76 7.96 7.34
CA GLY A 42 -11.86 9.32 7.89
C GLY A 42 -12.20 10.35 6.82
N PHE A 43 -11.62 10.22 5.62
CA PHE A 43 -11.92 11.07 4.48
C PHE A 43 -13.34 10.82 3.92
N TYR A 44 -13.83 9.59 4.01
CA TYR A 44 -15.21 9.23 3.67
C TYR A 44 -16.25 9.81 4.63
N LEU A 45 -15.98 9.75 5.93
CA LEU A 45 -16.93 10.19 6.98
C LEU A 45 -17.01 11.72 7.17
N ASN A 46 -15.96 12.46 6.82
CA ASN A 46 -15.80 13.89 7.13
C ASN A 46 -16.14 14.81 5.94
N ASP A 47 -17.20 14.48 5.17
CA ASP A 47 -17.68 15.28 4.02
C ASP A 47 -16.73 15.38 2.81
N GLY A 48 -15.65 14.60 2.71
CA GLY A 48 -14.74 14.61 1.55
C GLY A 48 -15.38 14.22 0.20
N TRP A 49 -16.66 13.84 0.22
CA TRP A 49 -17.51 13.40 -0.88
C TRP A 49 -18.81 14.23 -0.95
N GLY A 50 -18.80 15.43 -0.36
CA GLY A 50 -19.97 16.18 0.10
C GLY A 50 -20.92 16.77 -0.95
N GLN A 51 -20.97 16.29 -2.19
CA GLN A 51 -21.92 16.72 -3.24
C GLN A 51 -22.24 15.54 -4.17
N PRO A 52 -23.41 15.51 -4.86
CA PRO A 52 -24.00 14.29 -5.43
C PRO A 52 -22.94 13.51 -6.19
N THR A 53 -22.60 12.32 -5.65
CA THR A 53 -21.53 11.41 -6.08
C THR A 53 -21.12 11.62 -7.52
N GLU A 54 -20.19 12.54 -7.75
CA GLU A 54 -19.64 12.75 -9.07
C GLU A 54 -18.81 11.51 -9.43
N LEU A 55 -18.83 11.16 -10.71
CA LEU A 55 -17.98 10.10 -11.26
C LEU A 55 -16.51 10.30 -10.84
N SER A 56 -16.08 11.57 -10.70
CA SER A 56 -14.77 11.99 -10.23
C SER A 56 -14.42 11.45 -8.85
N SER A 57 -15.32 11.57 -7.88
CA SER A 57 -15.12 11.05 -6.53
C SER A 57 -15.02 9.52 -6.58
N LEU A 58 -15.95 8.83 -7.26
CA LEU A 58 -15.94 7.37 -7.33
C LEU A 58 -14.66 6.81 -7.99
N LEU A 59 -14.16 7.48 -9.03
CA LEU A 59 -12.86 7.19 -9.65
C LEU A 59 -11.71 7.39 -8.67
N TRP A 60 -11.72 8.46 -7.87
CA TRP A 60 -10.73 8.67 -6.81
C TRP A 60 -10.79 7.60 -5.72
N CYS A 61 -11.99 7.15 -5.33
CA CYS A 61 -12.17 6.08 -4.33
C CYS A 61 -11.55 4.78 -4.81
N SER A 62 -11.91 4.41 -6.04
CA SER A 62 -11.46 3.18 -6.66
C SER A 62 -9.94 3.21 -6.90
N ALA A 63 -9.39 4.32 -7.36
CA ALA A 63 -7.96 4.51 -7.51
C ALA A 63 -7.22 4.41 -6.16
N TYR A 64 -7.76 5.01 -5.10
CA TYR A 64 -7.19 4.93 -3.75
C TYR A 64 -7.19 3.49 -3.23
N LEU A 65 -8.33 2.81 -3.29
CA LEU A 65 -8.43 1.40 -2.87
C LEU A 65 -7.51 0.49 -3.68
N LEU A 66 -7.37 0.74 -4.98
CA LEU A 66 -6.49 -0.02 -5.85
C LEU A 66 -5.02 0.21 -5.51
N ALA A 67 -4.63 1.43 -5.16
CA ALA A 67 -3.29 1.74 -4.64
C ALA A 67 -3.00 1.06 -3.30
N VAL A 68 -3.96 1.07 -2.36
CA VAL A 68 -3.83 0.38 -1.07
C VAL A 68 -3.74 -1.14 -1.28
N ALA A 69 -4.58 -1.71 -2.15
CA ALA A 69 -4.56 -3.13 -2.50
C ALA A 69 -3.24 -3.51 -3.19
N TRP A 70 -2.71 -2.67 -4.07
CA TRP A 70 -1.41 -2.87 -4.71
C TRP A 70 -0.29 -2.92 -3.68
N PHE A 71 -0.27 -1.98 -2.75
CA PHE A 71 0.73 -1.94 -1.68
C PHE A 71 0.60 -3.17 -0.75
N ALA A 72 -0.62 -3.56 -0.40
CA ALA A 72 -0.87 -4.78 0.37
C ALA A 72 -0.42 -6.06 -0.37
N MET A 73 -0.64 -6.13 -1.69
CA MET A 73 -0.14 -7.23 -2.52
C MET A 73 1.38 -7.27 -2.57
N ALA A 74 2.05 -6.12 -2.68
CA ALA A 74 3.51 -6.05 -2.66
C ALA A 74 4.07 -6.55 -1.32
N VAL A 75 3.47 -6.13 -0.19
CA VAL A 75 3.84 -6.62 1.15
C VAL A 75 3.61 -8.13 1.27
N ARG A 76 2.46 -8.64 0.82
CA ARG A 76 2.13 -10.08 0.87
C ARG A 76 3.05 -10.92 -0.02
N TRP A 77 3.45 -10.39 -1.18
CA TRP A 77 4.43 -11.04 -2.05
C TRP A 77 5.80 -11.12 -1.36
N ALA A 78 6.25 -10.04 -0.74
CA ALA A 78 7.48 -10.01 0.05
C ALA A 78 7.45 -10.97 1.24
N ASP A 79 6.30 -11.11 1.88
CA ASP A 79 6.07 -12.07 2.97
C ASP A 79 6.18 -13.52 2.48
N LYS A 80 5.52 -13.87 1.36
CA LYS A 80 5.61 -15.21 0.75
C LYS A 80 7.03 -15.59 0.32
N LYS A 81 7.84 -14.61 -0.08
CA LYS A 81 9.24 -14.84 -0.49
C LYS A 81 10.21 -14.87 0.69
N GLY A 82 9.72 -14.68 1.92
CA GLY A 82 10.56 -14.66 3.12
C GLY A 82 11.64 -13.59 3.05
N MET A 83 11.33 -12.43 2.45
CA MET A 83 12.30 -11.33 2.32
C MET A 83 12.46 -10.53 3.62
N TRP A 84 11.54 -10.71 4.56
CA TRP A 84 11.62 -10.17 5.90
C TRP A 84 12.44 -11.13 6.77
N GLN A 85 13.70 -10.78 7.04
CA GLN A 85 14.52 -11.43 8.06
C GLN A 85 14.20 -10.88 9.46
#